data_AF-A0A1I1I3D4-F1
#
_entry.id   AF-A0A1I1I3D4-F1
#
_cell.length_a   1.000
_cell.length_b   1.000
_cell.length_c   1.000
_cell.angle_alpha   90.00
_cell.angle_beta   90.00
_cell.angle_gamma   90.00
#
_symmetry.space_group_name_H-M   'P 1'
#
loop_
_entity.id
_entity.type
_entity.pdbx_description
1 polymer ?
#
loop_
_entity_poly.entity_id
_entity_poly.type
_entity_poly.pdbx_seq_one_letter_code
_entity_poly.pdbx_strand_id
1 'polypeptide(L)'
;MPFRSFLQRQIACILLVGGSAISSQSGAMFSGYDASAIHELLMAQVILKDDVPCFFSTAMTEEDKGARQRSITVEPMQGKIAWHISEDRGSRPLPASADQCVKYGETWQAGKILAEPKPLQYGMPYLVDFGARYHYLGIFCLSRDSTGATLLTQWSMGEDIVCTETPLNKPSKNPSGT
;
A
#
# COMPACT_ATOMS: atom_id res chain seq x y z
N MET A 1 17.32 18.87 77.69
CA MET A 1 17.32 20.26 77.19
C MET A 1 16.37 20.33 75.99
N PRO A 2 15.19 20.96 76.13
CA PRO A 2 14.25 21.23 75.05
C PRO A 2 14.37 22.70 74.60
N PHE A 3 14.33 23.00 73.29
CA PHE A 3 14.11 24.36 72.82
C PHE A 3 13.28 24.38 71.52
N ARG A 4 12.06 24.92 71.66
CA ARG A 4 11.34 25.90 70.81
C ARG A 4 11.33 25.62 69.29
N SER A 5 10.20 25.32 68.64
CA SER A 5 8.91 26.04 68.54
C SER A 5 8.98 27.43 67.89
N PHE A 6 7.96 27.68 67.05
CA PHE A 6 7.48 28.96 66.51
C PHE A 6 8.05 29.50 65.19
N LEU A 7 7.22 29.30 64.15
CA LEU A 7 6.51 30.36 63.41
C LEU A 7 7.17 31.02 62.19
N GLN A 8 6.25 31.47 61.32
CA GLN A 8 6.37 32.50 60.28
C GLN A 8 6.83 31.99 58.91
N ARG A 9 5.91 31.61 58.02
CA ARG A 9 5.07 32.50 57.17
C ARG A 9 5.85 33.72 56.66
N GLN A 10 5.91 33.85 55.33
CA GLN A 10 5.82 35.04 54.46
C GLN A 10 6.75 34.81 53.25
N ILE A 11 6.21 34.40 52.11
CA ILE A 11 5.81 35.28 50.99
C ILE A 11 7.00 36.07 50.43
N ALA A 12 7.45 35.66 49.24
CA ALA A 12 8.07 36.53 48.26
C ALA A 12 7.45 36.19 46.89
N CYS A 13 6.57 37.06 46.43
CA CYS A 13 6.02 37.08 45.09
C CYS A 13 7.05 37.66 44.09
N ILE A 14 6.70 37.56 42.81
CA ILE A 14 7.13 38.36 41.63
C ILE A 14 8.58 38.13 41.15
N LEU A 15 8.96 37.94 39.88
CA LEU A 15 8.44 38.17 38.53
C LEU A 15 9.15 37.17 37.58
N LEU A 16 8.50 36.67 36.53
CA LEU A 16 9.11 36.63 35.19
C LEU A 16 8.01 36.59 34.12
N VAL A 17 7.88 37.75 33.50
CA VAL A 17 7.01 38.09 32.39
C VAL A 17 7.64 37.58 31.10
N GLY A 18 6.82 36.97 30.24
CA GLY A 18 6.88 37.20 28.79
C GLY A 18 7.60 36.15 27.96
N GLY A 19 6.87 35.60 26.98
CA GLY A 19 7.46 35.22 25.71
C GLY A 19 7.20 33.78 25.26
N SER A 20 6.19 33.63 24.40
CA SER A 20 6.25 32.78 23.20
C SER A 20 6.39 31.26 23.38
N ALA A 21 5.25 30.59 23.41
CA ALA A 21 5.03 29.52 22.43
C ALA A 21 3.52 29.39 22.24
N ILE A 22 3.02 30.11 21.23
CA ILE A 22 1.78 29.76 20.55
C ILE A 22 1.92 28.27 20.26
N SER A 23 1.11 27.44 20.90
CA SER A 23 0.95 26.04 20.53
C SER A 23 0.60 26.04 19.06
N SER A 24 1.62 25.78 18.23
CA SER A 24 1.50 25.67 16.79
C SER A 24 0.49 24.56 16.54
N GLN A 25 -0.73 24.96 16.22
CA GLN A 25 -1.60 24.15 15.38
C GLN A 25 -0.89 24.03 14.04
N SER A 26 0.07 23.11 13.94
CA SER A 26 0.39 22.50 12.66
C SER A 26 -0.67 21.43 12.41
N GLY A 27 -1.90 21.90 12.21
CA GLY A 27 -2.83 21.17 11.37
C GLY A 27 -2.27 21.30 9.96
N ALA A 28 -1.36 20.38 9.60
CA ALA A 28 -1.08 20.15 8.21
C ALA A 28 -2.40 19.66 7.60
N MET A 29 -3.16 20.60 7.03
CA MET A 29 -4.16 20.28 6.02
C MET A 29 -3.40 19.66 4.85
N PHE A 30 -3.19 18.35 4.90
CA PHE A 30 -2.85 17.62 3.69
C PHE A 30 -4.15 17.48 2.93
N SER A 31 -4.30 18.33 1.89
CA SER A 31 -5.43 18.29 0.99
C SER A 31 -5.66 16.85 0.55
N GLY A 32 -6.88 16.36 0.74
CA GLY A 32 -7.30 15.06 0.25
C GLY A 32 -6.87 14.90 -1.20
N TYR A 33 -6.01 13.91 -1.45
CA TYR A 33 -5.92 13.34 -2.77
C TYR A 33 -7.30 12.75 -3.05
N ASP A 34 -8.01 13.36 -4.00
CA ASP A 34 -9.30 12.91 -4.47
C ASP A 34 -9.14 11.44 -4.90
N ALA A 35 -9.76 10.52 -4.16
CA ALA A 35 -9.67 9.08 -4.39
C ALA A 35 -10.05 8.69 -5.83
N SER A 36 -10.80 9.55 -6.53
CA SER A 36 -11.12 9.39 -7.96
C SER A 36 -9.90 9.48 -8.88
N ALA A 37 -8.97 10.40 -8.62
CA ALA A 37 -7.74 10.57 -9.41
C ALA A 37 -6.78 9.38 -9.26
N ILE A 38 -6.79 8.72 -8.10
CA ILE A 38 -6.00 7.51 -7.89
C ILE A 38 -6.62 6.32 -8.61
N HIS A 39 -7.96 6.23 -8.68
CA HIS A 39 -8.62 5.15 -9.43
C HIS A 39 -8.27 5.14 -10.93
N GLU A 40 -8.09 6.32 -11.54
CA GLU A 40 -7.66 6.44 -12.95
C GLU A 40 -6.19 6.09 -13.18
N LEU A 41 -5.37 5.97 -12.13
CA LEU A 41 -3.96 5.58 -12.21
C LEU A 41 -3.73 4.08 -11.94
N LEU A 42 -4.76 3.36 -11.48
CA LEU A 42 -4.65 1.95 -11.13
C LEU A 42 -4.91 1.05 -12.33
N MET A 43 -3.85 0.83 -13.09
CA MET A 43 -3.87 0.04 -14.32
C MET A 43 -3.32 -1.38 -14.12
N ALA A 44 -2.66 -1.64 -12.98
CA ALA A 44 -2.28 -2.97 -12.59
C ALA A 44 -3.45 -3.69 -11.90
N GLN A 45 -3.67 -4.91 -12.34
CA GLN A 45 -4.70 -5.82 -11.86
C GLN A 45 -4.06 -6.93 -11.03
N VAL A 46 -4.80 -7.37 -10.02
CA VAL A 46 -4.38 -8.43 -9.10
C VAL A 46 -5.49 -9.46 -9.00
N ILE A 47 -5.12 -10.73 -9.15
CA ILE A 47 -6.01 -11.88 -8.94
C ILE A 47 -5.34 -12.87 -7.99
N LEU A 48 -6.09 -13.87 -7.51
CA LEU A 48 -5.50 -15.03 -6.84
C LEU A 48 -5.36 -16.16 -7.85
N LYS A 49 -4.18 -16.77 -7.87
CA LYS A 49 -3.89 -17.99 -8.63
C LYS A 49 -3.22 -18.98 -7.69
N ASP A 50 -3.93 -20.05 -7.35
CA ASP A 50 -3.52 -21.03 -6.34
C ASP A 50 -3.24 -20.36 -4.97
N ASP A 51 -4.18 -19.53 -4.50
CA ASP A 51 -4.11 -18.76 -3.25
C ASP A 51 -2.96 -17.73 -3.13
N VAL A 52 -2.24 -17.46 -4.22
CA VAL A 52 -1.15 -16.48 -4.29
C VAL A 52 -1.56 -15.28 -5.15
N PRO A 53 -1.29 -14.02 -4.71
CA PRO A 53 -1.47 -12.84 -5.55
C PRO A 53 -0.70 -12.96 -6.86
N CYS A 54 -1.38 -12.68 -7.97
CA CYS A 54 -0.83 -12.77 -9.30
C CYS A 54 -1.14 -11.47 -10.05
N PHE A 55 -0.10 -10.87 -10.63
CA PHE A 55 -0.13 -9.49 -11.08
C PHE A 55 -0.03 -9.38 -12.60
N PHE A 56 -0.79 -8.47 -13.21
CA PHE A 56 -0.70 -8.12 -14.63
C PHE A 56 -1.22 -6.68 -14.86
N SER A 57 -0.98 -6.09 -16.04
CA SER A 57 -1.57 -4.79 -16.41
C SER A 57 -2.05 -4.80 -17.86
N THR A 58 -3.27 -4.34 -18.10
CA THR A 58 -3.87 -4.27 -19.44
C THR A 58 -3.65 -2.92 -20.13
N ALA A 59 -3.08 -1.93 -19.43
CA ALA A 59 -2.90 -0.58 -19.95
C ALA A 59 -1.52 -0.32 -20.57
N MET A 60 -0.71 -1.38 -20.74
CA MET A 60 0.61 -1.26 -21.32
C MET A 60 0.53 -0.76 -22.76
N THR A 61 1.35 0.23 -23.09
CA THR A 61 1.41 0.77 -24.44
C THR A 61 2.40 0.00 -25.31
N GLU A 62 2.33 0.18 -26.63
CA GLU A 62 3.37 -0.35 -27.55
C GLU A 62 4.77 0.20 -27.23
N GLU A 63 4.84 1.41 -26.66
CA GLU A 63 6.10 2.05 -26.30
C GLU A 63 6.79 1.35 -25.11
N ASP A 64 6.02 0.77 -24.20
CA ASP A 64 6.55 -0.01 -23.07
C ASP A 64 7.16 -1.33 -23.53
N LYS A 65 6.73 -1.86 -24.68
CA LYS A 65 7.31 -3.07 -25.29
C LYS A 65 8.74 -2.84 -25.78
N GLY A 66 9.18 -1.59 -25.95
CA GLY A 66 10.55 -1.22 -26.26
C GLY A 66 11.45 -0.89 -25.05
N ALA A 67 10.88 -0.77 -23.84
CA ALA A 67 11.64 -0.43 -22.64
C ALA A 67 12.63 -1.55 -22.26
N ARG A 68 13.90 -1.17 -22.01
CA ARG A 68 14.98 -2.11 -21.65
C ARG A 68 14.88 -2.61 -20.22
N GLN A 69 14.43 -1.75 -19.32
CA GLN A 69 14.26 -2.08 -17.92
C GLN A 69 12.78 -2.20 -17.62
N ARG A 70 12.40 -3.29 -16.95
CA ARG A 70 11.05 -3.55 -16.48
C ARG A 70 11.11 -4.12 -15.08
N SER A 71 10.14 -3.81 -14.24
CA SER A 71 10.10 -4.30 -12.88
C SER A 71 8.68 -4.60 -12.42
N ILE A 72 8.61 -5.45 -11.40
CA ILE A 72 7.42 -5.63 -10.57
C ILE A 72 7.88 -5.42 -9.14
N THR A 73 7.35 -4.38 -8.50
CA THR A 73 7.61 -4.09 -7.09
C THR A 73 6.31 -4.25 -6.32
N VAL A 74 6.38 -4.95 -5.19
CA VAL A 74 5.29 -5.03 -4.23
C VAL A 74 5.78 -4.47 -2.90
N GLU A 75 5.06 -3.49 -2.38
CA GLU A 75 5.38 -2.85 -1.12
C GLU A 75 4.11 -2.60 -0.30
N PRO A 76 4.17 -2.72 1.03
CA PRO A 76 3.10 -2.24 1.87
C PRO A 76 3.02 -0.72 1.72
N MET A 77 1.81 -0.14 1.83
CA MET A 77 1.65 1.32 1.80
C MET A 77 2.48 2.04 2.87
N GLN A 78 2.82 1.32 3.95
CA GLN A 78 3.78 1.77 4.95
C GLN A 78 4.79 0.65 5.22
N GLY A 79 6.07 0.93 4.99
CA GLY A 79 7.16 0.03 5.38
C GLY A 79 8.20 -0.20 4.29
N LYS A 80 8.79 -1.39 4.32
CA LYS A 80 9.85 -1.79 3.36
C LYS A 80 9.25 -2.64 2.26
N ILE A 81 9.83 -2.53 1.06
CA ILE A 81 9.57 -3.40 -0.09
C ILE A 81 9.41 -4.86 0.37
N ALA A 82 8.27 -5.44 0.01
CA ALA A 82 7.92 -6.83 0.31
C ALA A 82 8.51 -7.77 -0.74
N TRP A 83 8.63 -7.33 -1.99
CA TRP A 83 9.20 -8.12 -3.08
C TRP A 83 9.52 -7.21 -4.28
N HIS A 84 10.59 -7.50 -5.01
CA HIS A 84 10.96 -6.73 -6.19
C HIS A 84 11.73 -7.58 -7.19
N ILE A 85 11.28 -7.56 -8.44
CA ILE A 85 11.94 -8.15 -9.61
C ILE A 85 12.31 -7.05 -10.60
N SER A 86 13.52 -7.12 -11.16
CA SER A 86 13.93 -6.32 -12.33
C SER A 86 14.32 -7.23 -13.49
N GLU A 87 13.92 -6.87 -14.70
CA GLU A 87 14.32 -7.49 -15.96
C GLU A 87 14.99 -6.41 -16.81
N ASP A 88 16.29 -6.57 -17.05
CA ASP A 88 17.13 -5.52 -17.64
C ASP A 88 17.38 -5.73 -19.15
N ARG A 89 16.79 -6.77 -19.76
CA ARG A 89 16.99 -7.09 -21.18
C ARG A 89 15.81 -6.70 -22.06
N GLY A 90 14.71 -6.22 -21.50
CA GLY A 90 13.52 -5.75 -22.21
C GLY A 90 12.97 -6.78 -23.21
N SER A 91 13.31 -8.06 -23.05
CA SER A 91 13.24 -9.02 -24.16
C SER A 91 11.82 -9.55 -24.41
N ARG A 92 10.93 -9.36 -23.44
CA ARG A 92 9.54 -9.83 -23.49
C ARG A 92 8.63 -8.88 -22.72
N PRO A 93 7.39 -8.67 -23.19
CA PRO A 93 6.48 -7.70 -22.60
C PRO A 93 6.15 -8.06 -21.15
N LEU A 94 5.84 -7.03 -20.36
CA LEU A 94 5.26 -7.20 -19.03
C LEU A 94 3.94 -8.03 -19.14
N PRO A 95 3.51 -8.71 -18.06
CA PRO A 95 2.30 -9.53 -18.04
C PRO A 95 1.04 -8.73 -18.37
N ALA A 96 0.35 -9.08 -19.47
CA ALA A 96 -0.78 -8.29 -19.97
C ALA A 96 -2.16 -8.93 -19.75
N SER A 97 -2.22 -10.07 -19.05
CA SER A 97 -3.47 -10.81 -18.82
C SER A 97 -3.41 -11.70 -17.58
N ALA A 98 -4.58 -12.14 -17.11
CA ALA A 98 -4.72 -13.08 -16.00
C ALA A 98 -3.97 -14.41 -16.24
N ASP A 99 -3.94 -14.92 -17.47
CA ASP A 99 -3.26 -16.18 -17.78
C ASP A 99 -1.73 -16.04 -17.70
N GLN A 100 -1.23 -14.86 -18.06
CA GLN A 100 0.20 -14.53 -18.11
C GLN A 100 0.72 -13.86 -16.84
N CYS A 101 -0.13 -13.68 -15.82
CA CYS A 101 0.20 -12.96 -14.61
C CYS A 101 1.43 -13.58 -13.91
N VAL A 102 2.17 -12.74 -13.20
CA VAL A 102 3.33 -13.19 -12.39
C VAL A 102 2.87 -13.35 -10.96
N LYS A 103 3.03 -14.55 -10.41
CA LYS A 103 2.71 -14.82 -9.01
C LYS A 103 3.74 -14.17 -8.09
N TYR A 104 3.25 -13.68 -6.96
CA TYR A 104 4.09 -13.15 -5.89
C TYR A 104 5.16 -14.15 -5.48
N GLY A 105 6.42 -13.71 -5.47
CA GLY A 105 7.58 -14.53 -5.12
C GLY A 105 8.19 -15.34 -6.27
N GLU A 106 7.54 -15.44 -7.43
CA GLU A 106 8.08 -16.15 -8.59
C GLU A 106 8.87 -15.23 -9.52
N THR A 107 9.97 -15.71 -10.08
CA THR A 107 10.67 -14.91 -11.08
C THR A 107 9.82 -14.72 -12.34
N TRP A 108 9.94 -13.55 -12.95
CA TRP A 108 9.33 -13.26 -14.24
C TRP A 108 10.41 -13.37 -15.33
N GLN A 109 10.28 -14.37 -16.20
CA GLN A 109 11.18 -14.59 -17.35
C GLN A 109 12.66 -14.70 -16.95
N ALA A 110 13.53 -13.88 -17.55
CA ALA A 110 14.96 -13.78 -17.23
C ALA A 110 15.24 -12.71 -16.14
N GLY A 111 14.19 -12.22 -15.48
CA GLY A 111 14.28 -11.24 -14.42
C GLY A 111 15.06 -11.76 -13.21
N LYS A 112 15.58 -10.82 -12.43
CA LYS A 112 16.30 -11.06 -11.20
C LYS A 112 15.47 -10.54 -10.04
N ILE A 113 15.31 -11.38 -9.01
CA ILE A 113 14.77 -10.95 -7.73
C ILE A 113 15.81 -10.04 -7.06
N LEU A 114 15.45 -8.77 -6.88
CA LEU A 114 16.27 -7.76 -6.20
C LEU A 114 15.90 -7.64 -4.71
N ALA A 115 14.66 -7.99 -4.35
CA ALA A 115 14.24 -8.17 -2.98
C ALA A 115 13.42 -9.46 -2.85
N GLU A 116 13.90 -10.39 -2.03
CA GLU A 116 13.22 -11.66 -1.75
C GLU A 116 11.82 -11.45 -1.17
N PRO A 117 10.84 -12.30 -1.53
CA PRO A 117 9.47 -12.17 -1.09
C PRO A 117 9.37 -12.35 0.43
N LYS A 118 8.70 -11.39 1.09
CA LYS A 118 8.33 -11.46 2.50
C LYS A 118 6.90 -11.96 2.65
N PRO A 119 6.53 -12.58 3.77
CA PRO A 119 5.14 -12.93 4.03
C PRO A 119 4.23 -11.70 3.94
N LEU A 120 3.19 -11.78 3.10
CA LEU A 120 2.15 -10.75 3.02
C LEU A 120 1.20 -10.89 4.22
N GLN A 121 0.77 -9.75 4.76
CA GLN A 121 -0.09 -9.68 5.94
C GLN A 121 -1.55 -9.48 5.54
N TYR A 122 -2.45 -10.16 6.26
CA TYR A 122 -3.89 -9.95 6.09
C TYR A 122 -4.31 -8.60 6.67
N GLY A 123 -5.25 -7.93 6.00
CA GLY A 123 -5.74 -6.60 6.42
C GLY A 123 -4.78 -5.44 6.17
N MET A 124 -3.62 -5.70 5.54
CA MET A 124 -2.64 -4.68 5.17
C MET A 124 -2.78 -4.32 3.69
N PRO A 125 -2.84 -3.02 3.34
CA PRO A 125 -2.87 -2.59 1.95
C PRO A 125 -1.47 -2.64 1.34
N TYR A 126 -1.38 -3.23 0.16
CA TYR A 126 -0.18 -3.32 -0.64
C TYR A 126 -0.34 -2.57 -1.96
N LEU A 127 0.72 -1.87 -2.35
CA LEU A 127 0.90 -1.33 -3.68
C LEU A 127 1.69 -2.34 -4.51
N VAL A 128 1.23 -2.59 -5.73
CA VAL A 128 2.02 -3.19 -6.80
C VAL A 128 2.33 -2.12 -7.83
N ASP A 129 3.59 -2.03 -8.22
CA ASP A 129 4.07 -1.14 -9.28
C ASP A 129 4.72 -1.97 -10.38
N PHE A 130 4.18 -1.84 -11.58
CA PHE A 130 4.81 -2.30 -12.81
C PHE A 130 5.61 -1.17 -13.44
N GLY A 131 6.92 -1.19 -13.20
CA GLY A 131 7.84 -0.24 -13.82
C GLY A 131 8.20 -0.66 -15.23
N ALA A 132 8.09 0.26 -16.19
CA ALA A 132 8.69 0.17 -17.51
C ALA A 132 9.17 1.57 -17.94
N ARG A 133 8.69 2.10 -19.07
CA ARG A 133 8.82 3.53 -19.36
C ARG A 133 7.89 4.34 -18.46
N TYR A 134 6.70 3.82 -18.23
CA TYR A 134 5.72 4.33 -17.28
C TYR A 134 5.55 3.38 -16.10
N HIS A 135 4.96 3.90 -15.02
CA HIS A 135 4.61 3.12 -13.83
C HIS A 135 3.11 2.84 -13.86
N TYR A 136 2.75 1.56 -13.75
CA TYR A 136 1.36 1.13 -13.65
C TYR A 136 1.11 0.58 -12.26
N LEU A 137 0.28 1.29 -11.51
CA LEU A 137 0.04 1.01 -10.10
C LEU A 137 -1.19 0.13 -9.91
N GLY A 138 -1.22 -0.61 -8.82
CA GLY A 138 -2.35 -1.43 -8.39
C GLY A 138 -2.36 -1.49 -6.87
N ILE A 139 -3.54 -1.50 -6.26
CA ILE A 139 -3.65 -1.66 -4.80
C ILE A 139 -4.43 -2.94 -4.53
N PHE A 140 -3.94 -3.74 -3.59
CA PHE A 140 -4.62 -4.96 -3.18
C PHE A 140 -4.51 -5.19 -1.68
N CYS A 141 -5.50 -5.94 -1.17
CA CYS A 141 -5.61 -6.33 0.22
C CYS A 141 -5.89 -7.83 0.29
N LEU A 142 -5.25 -8.53 1.22
CA LEU A 142 -5.52 -9.93 1.49
C LEU A 142 -6.42 -10.07 2.73
N SER A 143 -7.42 -10.94 2.63
CA SER A 143 -8.29 -11.36 3.74
C SER A 143 -8.52 -12.87 3.71
N ARG A 144 -9.25 -13.37 4.71
CA ARG A 144 -9.76 -14.73 4.79
C ARG A 144 -11.29 -14.70 4.82
N ASP A 145 -11.94 -15.61 4.12
CA ASP A 145 -13.40 -15.76 4.23
C ASP A 145 -13.79 -16.56 5.49
N SER A 146 -15.09 -16.78 5.68
CA SER A 146 -15.63 -17.56 6.78
C SER A 146 -15.20 -19.03 6.79
N THR A 147 -14.69 -19.56 5.67
CA THR A 147 -14.14 -20.91 5.56
C THR A 147 -12.62 -20.96 5.77
N GLY A 148 -11.98 -19.80 5.89
CA GLY A 148 -10.53 -19.67 5.99
C GLY A 148 -9.82 -19.68 4.63
N ALA A 149 -10.51 -19.55 3.50
CA ALA A 149 -9.89 -19.43 2.18
C ALA A 149 -9.33 -18.01 1.96
N THR A 150 -8.22 -17.89 1.22
CA THR A 150 -7.62 -16.58 0.89
C THR A 150 -8.50 -15.84 -0.12
N LEU A 151 -8.74 -14.55 0.10
CA LEU A 151 -9.43 -13.69 -0.86
C LEU A 151 -8.81 -12.30 -0.95
N LEU A 152 -8.98 -11.66 -2.11
CA LEU A 152 -8.65 -10.25 -2.29
C LEU A 152 -9.84 -9.40 -1.88
N THR A 153 -9.60 -8.37 -1.07
CA THR A 153 -10.63 -7.38 -0.71
C THR A 153 -10.41 -6.05 -1.39
N GLN A 154 -11.49 -5.29 -1.49
CA GLN A 154 -11.46 -3.88 -1.82
C GLN A 154 -10.75 -3.10 -0.72
N TRP A 155 -10.27 -1.93 -1.09
CA TRP A 155 -9.69 -0.94 -0.18
C TRP A 155 -10.52 0.34 -0.29
N SER A 156 -10.44 1.18 0.73
CA SER A 156 -11.04 2.51 0.74
C SER A 156 -9.99 3.54 1.06
N MET A 157 -10.19 4.75 0.55
CA MET A 157 -9.32 5.89 0.80
C MET A 157 -10.12 6.99 1.49
N GLY A 158 -9.68 7.34 2.70
CA GLY A 158 -10.11 8.53 3.43
C GLY A 158 -8.88 9.39 3.69
N GLU A 159 -8.47 9.48 4.96
CA GLU A 159 -7.16 10.06 5.33
C GLU A 159 -6.01 9.08 5.02
N ASP A 160 -6.23 7.78 5.21
CA ASP A 160 -5.32 6.70 4.85
C ASP A 160 -5.99 5.70 3.89
N ILE A 161 -5.17 4.88 3.24
CA ILE A 161 -5.63 3.71 2.49
C ILE A 161 -5.80 2.55 3.48
N VAL A 162 -6.99 1.98 3.53
CA VAL A 162 -7.31 0.87 4.43
C VAL A 162 -7.99 -0.26 3.68
N CYS A 163 -7.73 -1.50 4.09
CA CYS A 163 -8.43 -2.66 3.58
C CYS A 163 -9.87 -2.70 4.11
N THR A 164 -10.80 -3.09 3.25
CA THR A 164 -12.19 -3.35 3.64
C THR A 164 -12.43 -4.86 3.75
N GLU A 165 -13.59 -5.24 4.26
CA GLU A 165 -14.05 -6.63 4.28
C GLU A 165 -14.73 -7.07 2.97
N THR A 166 -14.97 -6.13 2.04
CA THR A 166 -15.69 -6.42 0.80
C THR A 166 -14.78 -7.14 -0.19
N PRO A 167 -15.15 -8.31 -0.74
CA PRO A 167 -14.35 -8.99 -1.75
C PRO A 167 -14.18 -8.16 -3.03
N LEU A 168 -12.97 -8.19 -3.62
CA LEU A 168 -12.61 -7.45 -4.84
C LEU A 168 -13.40 -7.96 -6.05
N ASN A 169 -13.59 -9.27 -6.15
CA ASN A 169 -14.46 -9.91 -7.13
C ASN A 169 -15.62 -10.57 -6.40
N LYS A 170 -16.80 -9.92 -6.35
CA LYS A 170 -18.02 -10.70 -6.13
C LYS A 170 -18.23 -11.56 -7.37
N PRO A 171 -18.45 -12.89 -7.27
CA PRO A 171 -18.96 -13.62 -8.43
C PRO A 171 -20.21 -12.88 -8.89
N SER A 172 -20.28 -12.56 -10.18
CA SER A 172 -21.50 -11.98 -10.74
C SER A 172 -22.62 -12.93 -10.34
N LYS A 173 -23.57 -12.40 -9.58
CA LYS A 173 -24.79 -13.15 -9.31
C LYS A 173 -25.53 -13.15 -10.64
N ASN A 174 -25.18 -14.06 -11.53
CA ASN A 174 -26.01 -14.38 -12.68
C ASN A 174 -27.37 -14.70 -12.09
N PRO A 175 -28.43 -13.91 -12.33
CA PRO A 175 -29.75 -14.43 -12.13
C PRO A 175 -29.87 -15.55 -13.17
N SER A 176 -29.69 -16.80 -12.75
CA SER A 176 -30.35 -17.91 -13.43
C SER A 176 -31.84 -17.65 -13.26
N GLY A 177 -32.39 -16.86 -14.17
CA GLY A 177 -33.80 -16.80 -14.44
C GLY A 177 -34.16 -18.09 -15.15
N THR A 178 -34.81 -18.97 -14.39
CA THR A 178 -35.74 -20.02 -14.81
C THR A 178 -36.56 -19.65 -16.04
#